data_AF-A0A2E9N053-F1
#
_entry.id   AF-A0A2E9N053-F1
#
_cell.length_a   1.000
_cell.length_b   1.000
_cell.length_c   1.000
_cell.angle_alpha   90.00
_cell.angle_beta   90.00
_cell.angle_gamma   90.00
#
_symmetry.space_group_name_H-M   'P 1'
#
loop_
_entity.id
_entity.type
_entity.pdbx_description
1 polymer ?
#
loop_
_entity_poly.entity_id
_entity_poly.type
_entity_poly.pdbx_seq_one_letter_code
_entity_poly.pdbx_strand_id
1 'polypeptide(L)'
;MDLADNIETIEAGYEFLLAYAAQGRPAGSETGPGPHARVTIQGMAEAMTAINAALANSENAFERVIAEDCYKAGAALGFLLAQEKIGSEIVDNLNASIHLRAVLTNLFLYSEAIEPTSEEDTRSMSYDATQPKSGS
;
A
#
# COMPACT_ATOMS: atom_id res chain seq x y z
N MET A 1 -10.18 10.31 7.26
CA MET A 1 -8.76 9.98 7.37
C MET A 1 -7.99 11.23 7.03
N ASP A 2 -7.06 11.59 7.89
CA ASP A 2 -6.09 12.62 7.54
C ASP A 2 -5.05 12.06 6.54
N LEU A 3 -4.08 12.87 6.14
CA LEU A 3 -3.08 12.45 5.15
C LEU A 3 -2.23 11.28 5.66
N ALA A 4 -1.89 11.25 6.95
CA ALA A 4 -1.06 10.21 7.55
C ALA A 4 -1.80 8.87 7.57
N ASP A 5 -3.08 8.86 8.00
CA ASP A 5 -3.92 7.65 7.98
C ASP A 5 -4.02 7.03 6.56
N ASN A 6 -4.12 7.87 5.53
CA ASN A 6 -4.20 7.40 4.15
C ASN A 6 -2.85 6.81 3.67
N ILE A 7 -1.73 7.39 4.09
CA ILE A 7 -0.39 6.85 3.81
C ILE A 7 -0.23 5.48 4.47
N GLU A 8 -0.54 5.36 5.77
CA GLU A 8 -0.49 4.09 6.51
C GLU A 8 -1.38 3.02 5.86
N THR A 9 -2.58 3.40 5.42
CA THR A 9 -3.50 2.49 4.71
C THR A 9 -2.89 1.92 3.43
N ILE A 10 -2.17 2.74 2.66
CA ILE A 10 -1.51 2.31 1.43
C ILE A 10 -0.29 1.43 1.72
N GLU A 11 0.52 1.79 2.71
CA GLU A 11 1.73 1.04 3.10
C GLU A 11 1.37 -0.33 3.66
N ALA A 12 0.50 -0.39 4.67
CA ALA A 12 0.04 -1.65 5.25
C ALA A 12 -0.70 -2.51 4.22
N GLY A 13 -1.46 -1.88 3.32
CA GLY A 13 -2.11 -2.57 2.21
C GLY A 13 -1.11 -3.21 1.26
N TYR A 14 -0.05 -2.50 0.88
CA TYR A 14 0.99 -3.04 0.02
C TYR A 14 1.78 -4.17 0.68
N GLU A 15 2.14 -4.05 1.96
CA GLU A 15 2.80 -5.13 2.71
C GLU A 15 1.96 -6.40 2.75
N PHE A 16 0.65 -6.26 2.99
CA PHE A 16 -0.28 -7.37 2.91
C PHE A 16 -0.28 -7.99 1.51
N LEU A 17 -0.31 -7.18 0.45
CA LEU A 17 -0.34 -7.68 -0.93
C LEU A 17 0.97 -8.37 -1.35
N LEU A 18 2.12 -7.98 -0.81
CA LEU A 18 3.38 -8.72 -0.97
C LEU A 18 3.27 -10.13 -0.36
N ALA A 19 2.78 -10.21 0.89
CA ALA A 19 2.57 -11.50 1.55
C ALA A 19 1.50 -12.35 0.84
N TYR A 20 0.47 -11.72 0.27
CA TYR A 20 -0.57 -12.39 -0.51
C TYR A 20 -0.03 -12.95 -1.82
N ALA A 21 0.77 -12.18 -2.56
CA ALA A 21 1.41 -12.62 -3.79
C ALA A 21 2.34 -13.82 -3.54
N ALA A 22 3.13 -13.79 -2.47
CA ALA A 22 4.06 -14.85 -2.09
C ALA A 22 3.38 -16.21 -1.79
N GLN A 23 2.08 -16.22 -1.50
CA GLN A 23 1.33 -17.45 -1.21
C GLN A 23 0.99 -18.27 -2.46
N GLY A 24 1.08 -17.70 -3.67
CA GLY A 24 0.81 -18.42 -4.92
C GLY A 24 -0.62 -18.99 -5.02
N ARG A 25 -1.61 -18.34 -4.38
CA ARG A 25 -3.00 -18.80 -4.39
C ARG A 25 -3.60 -18.66 -5.78
N PRO A 26 -4.31 -19.69 -6.29
CA PRO A 26 -5.07 -19.56 -7.53
C PRO A 26 -6.20 -18.53 -7.36
N ALA A 27 -6.61 -17.91 -8.46
CA ALA A 27 -7.74 -16.98 -8.45
C ALA A 27 -9.01 -17.69 -7.95
N GLY A 28 -9.58 -17.19 -6.86
CA GLY A 28 -10.72 -17.81 -6.19
C GLY A 28 -11.43 -16.83 -5.27
N SER A 29 -12.57 -17.27 -4.73
CA SER A 29 -13.29 -16.51 -3.71
C SER A 29 -12.52 -16.56 -2.40
N GLU A 30 -12.26 -15.39 -1.82
CA GLU A 30 -11.69 -15.31 -0.48
C GLU A 30 -12.80 -15.61 0.53
N THR A 31 -12.66 -16.70 1.30
CA THR A 31 -13.64 -17.13 2.30
C THR A 31 -12.98 -17.31 3.65
N GLY A 32 -13.68 -16.92 4.72
CA GLY A 32 -13.23 -17.06 6.11
C GLY A 32 -12.80 -15.75 6.74
N PRO A 33 -12.45 -15.76 8.04
CA PRO A 33 -12.04 -14.56 8.76
C PRO A 33 -10.61 -14.15 8.36
N GLY A 34 -10.40 -12.85 8.14
CA GLY A 34 -9.09 -12.25 7.86
C GLY A 34 -9.17 -11.17 6.78
N PRO A 35 -8.13 -10.34 6.63
CA PRO A 35 -8.06 -9.39 5.53
C PRO A 35 -8.01 -10.15 4.20
N HIS A 36 -8.77 -9.64 3.25
CA HIS A 36 -8.96 -10.19 1.91
C HIS A 36 -8.30 -9.23 0.91
N ALA A 37 -7.58 -9.75 -0.08
CA ALA A 37 -6.95 -8.93 -1.12
C ALA A 37 -7.93 -7.94 -1.74
N ARG A 38 -9.17 -8.34 -2.01
CA ARG A 38 -10.18 -7.41 -2.54
C ARG A 38 -10.46 -6.24 -1.60
N VAL A 39 -10.65 -6.51 -0.30
CA VAL A 39 -10.94 -5.47 0.71
C VAL A 39 -9.74 -4.56 0.90
N THR A 40 -8.53 -5.13 0.93
CA THR A 40 -7.29 -4.37 1.01
C THR A 40 -7.11 -3.46 -0.21
N ILE A 41 -7.28 -3.98 -1.43
CA ILE A 41 -7.18 -3.20 -2.67
C ILE A 41 -8.21 -2.07 -2.69
N GLN A 42 -9.44 -2.32 -2.21
CA GLN A 42 -10.48 -1.29 -2.10
C GLN A 42 -10.06 -0.16 -1.14
N GLY A 43 -9.55 -0.49 0.04
CA GLY A 43 -9.06 0.50 1.00
C GLY A 43 -7.90 1.33 0.44
N MET A 44 -6.95 0.69 -0.23
CA MET A 44 -5.85 1.39 -0.92
C MET A 44 -6.35 2.35 -2.01
N ALA A 45 -7.33 1.93 -2.81
CA ALA A 45 -7.89 2.77 -3.87
C ALA A 45 -8.64 4.00 -3.32
N GLU A 46 -9.36 3.83 -2.22
CA GLU A 46 -10.02 4.92 -1.50
C GLU A 46 -9.01 5.90 -0.91
N ALA A 47 -7.96 5.40 -0.26
CA ALA A 47 -6.88 6.21 0.29
C ALA A 47 -6.13 7.00 -0.81
N MET A 48 -5.81 6.37 -1.95
CA MET A 48 -5.20 7.06 -3.09
C MET A 48 -6.10 8.15 -3.67
N THR A 49 -7.41 7.93 -3.69
CA THR A 49 -8.38 8.95 -4.12
C THR A 49 -8.39 10.14 -3.15
N ALA A 50 -8.33 9.87 -1.84
CA ALA A 50 -8.26 10.92 -0.82
C ALA A 50 -6.96 11.73 -0.90
N ILE A 51 -5.81 11.07 -1.06
CA ILE A 51 -4.50 11.73 -1.24
C ILE A 51 -4.49 12.59 -2.51
N ASN A 52 -5.00 12.05 -3.63
CA ASN A 52 -5.10 12.83 -4.85
C ASN A 52 -5.95 14.10 -4.63
N ALA A 53 -7.12 13.98 -4.01
CA ALA A 53 -7.99 15.13 -3.74
C ALA A 53 -7.33 16.18 -2.83
N ALA A 54 -6.53 15.74 -1.85
CA ALA A 54 -5.82 16.61 -0.93
C ALA A 54 -4.64 17.36 -1.60
N LEU A 55 -3.91 16.70 -2.50
CA LEU A 55 -2.63 17.20 -3.01
C LEU A 55 -2.67 17.72 -4.46
N ALA A 56 -3.71 17.44 -5.25
CA ALA A 56 -3.77 17.76 -6.67
C ALA A 56 -3.62 19.27 -6.98
N ASN A 57 -4.08 20.13 -6.08
CA ASN A 57 -4.01 21.59 -6.22
C ASN A 57 -2.96 22.24 -5.30
N SER A 58 -2.06 21.45 -4.73
CA SER A 58 -0.99 21.99 -3.88
C SER A 58 -0.08 22.93 -4.67
N GLU A 59 0.45 23.98 -4.01
CA GLU A 59 1.50 24.83 -4.58
C GLU A 59 2.83 24.06 -4.69
N ASN A 60 3.05 23.06 -3.84
CA ASN A 60 4.23 22.20 -3.87
C ASN A 60 4.20 21.28 -5.10
N ALA A 61 5.25 21.35 -5.93
CA ALA A 61 5.35 20.56 -7.14
C ALA A 61 5.43 19.05 -6.88
N PHE A 62 6.07 18.62 -5.79
CA PHE A 62 6.23 17.21 -5.47
C PHE A 62 4.91 16.59 -4.97
N GLU A 63 4.12 17.33 -4.20
CA GLU A 63 2.77 16.90 -3.79
C GLU A 63 1.86 16.65 -4.99
N ARG A 64 1.95 17.49 -6.04
CA ARG A 64 1.21 17.25 -7.29
C ARG A 64 1.67 16.00 -8.03
N VAL A 65 2.96 15.64 -7.97
CA VAL A 65 3.48 14.37 -8.51
C VAL A 65 2.89 13.19 -7.75
N ILE A 66 2.87 13.25 -6.41
CA ILE A 66 2.22 12.23 -5.56
C ILE A 66 0.75 12.07 -5.96
N ALA A 67 0.02 13.18 -6.10
CA ALA A 67 -1.38 13.15 -6.52
C ALA A 67 -1.56 12.44 -7.87
N GLU A 68 -0.74 12.78 -8.87
CA GLU A 68 -0.80 12.18 -10.20
C GLU A 68 -0.50 10.68 -10.18
N ASP A 69 0.48 10.26 -9.39
CA ASP A 69 0.82 8.84 -9.24
C ASP A 69 -0.27 8.07 -8.50
N CYS A 70 -0.89 8.65 -7.47
CA CYS A 70 -2.07 8.07 -6.81
C CYS A 70 -3.23 7.88 -7.79
N TYR A 71 -3.47 8.83 -8.70
CA TYR A 71 -4.48 8.68 -9.75
C TYR A 71 -4.15 7.51 -10.69
N LYS A 72 -2.90 7.42 -11.18
CA LYS A 72 -2.47 6.34 -12.09
C LYS A 72 -2.53 4.97 -11.43
N ALA A 73 -2.05 4.85 -10.18
CA ALA A 73 -2.09 3.61 -9.43
C ALA A 73 -3.53 3.21 -9.08
N GLY A 74 -4.37 4.17 -8.70
CA GLY A 74 -5.80 3.97 -8.45
C GLY A 74 -6.54 3.39 -9.66
N ALA A 75 -6.19 3.80 -10.88
CA ALA A 75 -6.74 3.20 -12.09
C ALA A 75 -6.38 1.71 -12.25
N ALA A 76 -5.15 1.32 -11.91
CA ALA A 76 -4.74 -0.08 -11.91
C ALA A 76 -5.46 -0.90 -10.82
N LEU A 77 -5.61 -0.36 -9.62
CA LEU A 77 -6.38 -0.99 -8.54
C LEU A 77 -7.85 -1.17 -8.95
N GLY A 78 -8.47 -0.15 -9.54
CA GLY A 78 -9.83 -0.21 -10.05
C GLY A 78 -10.02 -1.27 -11.13
N PHE A 79 -9.03 -1.43 -12.02
CA PHE A 79 -9.04 -2.52 -13.01
C PHE A 79 -9.03 -3.91 -12.36
N LEU A 80 -8.23 -4.13 -11.30
CA LEU A 80 -8.22 -5.38 -10.54
C LEU A 80 -9.54 -5.62 -9.80
N LEU A 81 -10.13 -4.58 -9.21
CA LEU A 81 -11.41 -4.67 -8.51
C LEU A 81 -12.57 -5.05 -9.44
N ALA A 82 -12.49 -4.70 -10.72
CA ALA A 82 -13.47 -5.09 -11.73
C ALA A 82 -13.41 -6.58 -12.11
N GLN A 83 -12.34 -7.31 -11.76
CA GLN A 83 -12.22 -8.73 -12.05
C GLN A 83 -13.09 -9.54 -11.08
N GLU A 84 -13.70 -10.64 -11.54
CA GLU A 84 -14.52 -11.50 -10.68
C GLU A 84 -13.69 -12.16 -9.56
N LYS A 85 -12.49 -12.63 -9.93
CA LYS A 85 -11.57 -13.35 -9.05
C LYS A 85 -10.22 -12.66 -9.04
N ILE A 86 -9.62 -12.56 -7.86
CA ILE A 86 -8.28 -12.00 -7.63
C ILE A 86 -7.43 -13.15 -7.07
N GLY A 87 -6.32 -13.46 -7.74
CA GLY A 87 -5.37 -14.48 -7.32
C GLY A 87 -3.98 -13.89 -7.11
N SER A 88 -3.04 -14.68 -6.59
CA SER A 88 -1.71 -14.17 -6.24
C SER A 88 -0.94 -13.64 -7.45
N GLU A 89 -1.07 -14.23 -8.64
CA GLU A 89 -0.34 -13.75 -9.83
C GLU A 89 -0.78 -12.36 -10.31
N ILE A 90 -2.08 -12.04 -10.30
CA ILE A 90 -2.53 -10.70 -10.71
C ILE A 90 -2.15 -9.65 -9.66
N VAL A 91 -2.10 -10.04 -8.38
CA VAL A 91 -1.58 -9.18 -7.31
C VAL A 91 -0.07 -8.99 -7.43
N ASP A 92 0.69 -10.01 -7.80
CA ASP A 92 2.13 -9.89 -8.05
C ASP A 92 2.43 -8.93 -9.21
N ASN A 93 1.68 -9.05 -10.31
CA ASN A 93 1.76 -8.10 -11.43
C ASN A 93 1.39 -6.67 -11.02
N LEU A 94 0.39 -6.50 -10.14
CA LEU A 94 0.07 -5.19 -9.57
C LEU A 94 1.25 -4.65 -8.74
N ASN A 95 1.85 -5.47 -7.87
CA ASN A 95 2.99 -5.07 -7.04
C ASN A 95 4.22 -4.70 -7.89
N ALA A 96 4.38 -5.32 -9.06
CA ALA A 96 5.40 -4.98 -10.05
C ALA A 96 5.08 -3.71 -10.87
N SER A 97 3.86 -3.18 -10.80
CA SER A 97 3.45 -2.00 -11.55
C SER A 97 4.28 -0.78 -11.14
N ILE A 98 4.87 -0.11 -12.14
CA ILE A 98 5.66 1.11 -11.95
C ILE A 98 4.84 2.18 -11.22
N HIS A 99 3.55 2.32 -11.53
CA HIS A 99 2.69 3.33 -10.91
C HIS A 99 2.48 3.09 -9.42
N LEU A 100 2.26 1.83 -9.01
CA LEU A 100 2.09 1.51 -7.59
C LEU A 100 3.40 1.73 -6.82
N ARG A 101 4.52 1.31 -7.40
CA ARG A 101 5.85 1.54 -6.81
C ARG A 101 6.21 3.02 -6.71
N ALA A 102 5.79 3.83 -7.68
CA ALA A 102 6.01 5.28 -7.67
C ALA A 102 5.28 5.94 -6.49
N VAL A 103 4.01 5.59 -6.26
CA VAL A 103 3.26 6.06 -5.09
C VAL A 103 4.01 5.76 -3.81
N LEU A 104 4.34 4.49 -3.55
CA LEU A 104 5.01 4.09 -2.31
C LEU A 104 6.36 4.79 -2.12
N THR A 105 7.18 4.83 -3.16
CA THR A 105 8.50 5.47 -3.07
C THR A 105 8.38 6.96 -2.78
N ASN A 106 7.41 7.64 -3.40
CA ASN A 106 7.19 9.06 -3.18
C ASN A 106 6.59 9.33 -1.79
N LEU A 107 5.67 8.48 -1.30
CA LEU A 107 5.11 8.61 0.03
C LEU A 107 6.17 8.42 1.12
N PHE A 108 7.04 7.41 1.00
CA PHE A 108 8.16 7.23 1.94
C PHE A 108 9.12 8.43 1.92
N LEU A 109 9.44 8.96 0.74
CA LEU A 109 10.28 10.17 0.66
C LEU A 109 9.57 11.38 1.29
N TYR A 110 8.27 11.52 1.08
CA TYR A 110 7.48 12.64 1.55
C TYR A 110 7.29 12.62 3.07
N SER A 111 6.93 11.46 3.64
CA SER A 111 6.80 11.28 5.09
C SER A 111 8.12 11.56 5.78
N GLU A 112 9.21 10.96 5.31
CA GLU A 112 10.53 11.13 5.91
C GLU A 112 11.08 12.57 5.82
N ALA A 113 10.69 13.31 4.77
CA ALA A 113 11.07 14.71 4.62
C ALA A 113 10.32 15.65 5.57
N ILE A 114 9.09 15.30 5.97
CA ILE A 114 8.23 16.12 6.84
C ILE A 114 8.40 15.73 8.31
N GLU A 115 8.49 14.43 8.58
CA GLU A 115 8.66 13.84 9.90
C GLU A 115 9.73 12.75 9.81
N PRO A 116 11.02 13.13 9.91
CA PRO A 116 12.13 12.18 9.82
C PRO A 116 12.02 11.14 10.94
N THR A 117 12.15 9.86 10.62
CA THR A 117 12.16 8.81 11.63
C THR A 117 13.30 9.03 12.62
N SER A 118 13.00 8.92 13.91
CA SER A 118 14.01 8.97 14.96
C SER A 118 14.73 7.62 15.07
N GLU A 119 15.95 7.60 15.62
CA GLU A 119 16.69 6.34 15.86
C GLU A 119 15.89 5.34 16.72
N GLU A 120 14.98 5.82 17.57
CA GLU A 120 14.10 4.99 18.40
C GLU A 120 12.97 4.33 17.58
N ASP A 121 12.41 5.01 16.57
CA ASP A 121 11.33 4.48 15.71
C ASP A 121 11.84 3.40 14.75
N THR A 122 13.03 3.58 14.18
CA THR A 122 13.68 2.54 13.33
C THR A 122 13.87 1.20 14.04
N ARG A 123 14.10 1.22 15.36
CA ARG A 123 14.30 0.00 16.17
C ARG A 123 13.00 -0.74 16.45
N SER A 124 11.87 -0.02 16.45
CA SER A 124 10.51 -0.56 16.64
C SER A 124 9.98 -1.22 15.36
N MET A 125 10.26 -0.63 14.19
CA MET A 125 9.85 -1.19 12.88
C MET A 125 10.73 -2.37 12.43
N SER A 126 11.98 -2.44 12.89
CA SER A 126 12.78 -3.66 12.73
C SER A 126 12.32 -4.68 13.78
N TYR A 127 11.32 -5.49 13.44
CA TYR A 127 11.06 -6.71 14.21
C TYR A 127 12.36 -7.53 14.24
N ASP A 128 12.95 -7.63 15.43
CA ASP A 128 14.19 -8.35 15.67
C ASP A 128 13.95 -9.85 15.46
N ALA A 129 14.30 -10.33 14.25
CA ALA A 129 14.24 -11.73 13.84
C ALA A 129 15.17 -12.65 14.66
N THR A 130 15.87 -12.13 15.67
CA THR A 130 16.77 -12.89 16.56
C THR A 130 16.21 -13.16 17.95
N GLN A 131 14.99 -12.70 18.28
CA GLN A 131 14.33 -13.06 19.55
C GLN A 131 14.12 -14.59 19.62
N PRO A 132 14.75 -15.30 20.57
CA PRO A 132 14.56 -16.74 20.70
C PRO A 132 13.11 -17.03 21.09
N LYS A 133 12.48 -17.99 20.43
CA LYS A 133 11.14 -18.48 20.78
C LYS A 133 11.15 -18.86 22.26
N SER A 134 10.44 -18.11 23.09
CA SER A 134 10.15 -18.51 24.46
C SER A 134 9.41 -19.84 24.41
N GLY A 135 10.08 -20.88 24.88
CA GLY A 135 9.60 -22.25 24.89
C GLY A 135 8.31 -22.41 25.70
N SER A 136 7.60 -23.48 25.32
CA SER A 136 6.36 -24.00 25.92
C SER A 136 6.42 -24.25 27.42
#